data_AF-A0A3B9S222-F1
#
_entry.id   AF-A0A3B9S222-F1
#
_cell.length_a   1.000
_cell.length_b   1.000
_cell.length_c   1.000
_cell.angle_alpha   90.00
_cell.angle_beta   90.00
_cell.angle_gamma   90.00
#
_symmetry.space_group_name_H-M   'P 1'
#
loop_
_entity.id
_entity.type
_entity.pdbx_description
1 polymer ?
#
loop_
_entity_poly.entity_id
_entity_poly.type
_entity_poly.pdbx_seq_one_letter_code
_entity_poly.pdbx_strand_id
1 'polypeptide(L)'
;MSREHKRRGRGQSRTIAGIQQQAWKQPRNLYSPFEIASADQIEALHENSLRILAELGIAFLDNEALDILKEHGAKVNYSTKMVKFSPELIEEYIAKTPSQFTLHARNPKHNLEVGKNWTLFSMVASTPNCSDLDNGRRPGNFKDYQNLIRLAQHFNVIHMTGGYPVEPIDLPANTRHLDCAFTHLTLTDKVFHAYSLGKQRIADSIDMLCIGLGLTRKELKHKPSLISIINTSSPLRLDGVMIQGMLEMIRNGQSVCVTPFTLSGAMAPVTLAGALSLQNAEALATLTFTQMAAPGSPVIYGGFTSNVDMKSGAPAFGTPELAKSTLIGGQLARRYGLPYRASNVNASNTVDTQAGYESMMSLWPTIQSHCNFVKHAAGWLEGGLCASFEKVIVDVELLQMMSAFLDGPSFSADEMAFDAIADVGPGGHFFGTQHTLDRYETAFYPPVL
;
A
#
# COMPACT_ATOMS: atom_id res chain seq x y z
N MET A 1 -51.64 -25.15 44.25
CA MET A 1 -51.55 -24.38 42.99
C MET A 1 -50.09 -24.32 42.57
N SER A 2 -49.60 -25.30 41.80
CA SER A 2 -48.25 -25.31 41.26
C SER A 2 -48.20 -24.43 40.01
N ARG A 3 -47.29 -23.45 39.99
CA ARG A 3 -47.01 -22.65 38.79
C ARG A 3 -45.99 -23.42 37.95
N GLU A 4 -46.45 -23.97 36.82
CA GLU A 4 -45.58 -24.48 35.76
C GLU A 4 -44.76 -23.33 35.17
N HIS A 5 -43.44 -23.36 35.40
CA HIS A 5 -42.50 -22.55 34.63
C HIS A 5 -42.34 -23.18 33.23
N LYS A 6 -43.06 -22.63 32.25
CA LYS A 6 -42.78 -22.84 30.82
C LYS A 6 -41.35 -22.38 30.51
N ARG A 7 -40.45 -23.34 30.33
CA ARG A 7 -39.14 -23.17 29.71
C ARG A 7 -39.36 -22.57 28.30
N ARG A 8 -39.10 -21.27 28.16
CA ARG A 8 -39.04 -20.62 26.84
C ARG A 8 -37.91 -21.26 26.04
N GLY A 9 -38.22 -21.63 24.80
CA GLY A 9 -37.38 -22.41 23.92
C GLY A 9 -35.99 -21.80 23.74
N ARG A 10 -34.98 -22.67 23.68
CA ARG A 10 -33.66 -22.37 23.12
C ARG A 10 -33.88 -21.70 21.76
N GLY A 11 -33.47 -20.45 21.65
CA GLY A 11 -33.36 -19.76 20.37
C GLY A 11 -32.56 -20.64 19.41
N GLN A 12 -33.08 -20.81 18.20
CA GLN A 12 -32.37 -21.45 17.11
C GLN A 12 -31.00 -20.78 17.00
N SER A 13 -29.93 -21.56 17.17
CA SER A 13 -28.59 -21.14 16.77
C SER A 13 -28.67 -20.82 15.28
N ARG A 14 -28.69 -19.53 14.96
CA ARG A 14 -28.55 -19.04 13.59
C ARG A 14 -27.11 -19.33 13.20
N THR A 15 -26.91 -20.40 12.45
CA THR A 15 -25.68 -20.64 11.71
C THR A 15 -25.51 -19.50 10.70
N ILE A 16 -24.67 -18.52 11.02
CA ILE A 16 -24.21 -17.53 10.05
C ILE A 16 -23.36 -18.30 9.04
N ALA A 17 -23.89 -18.50 7.84
CA ALA A 17 -23.20 -19.19 6.76
C ALA A 17 -22.15 -18.26 6.14
N GLY A 18 -21.04 -18.01 6.84
CA GLY A 18 -19.92 -17.21 6.34
C GLY A 18 -19.02 -16.63 7.43
N ILE A 19 -17.82 -16.19 7.03
CA ILE A 19 -16.92 -15.43 7.90
C ILE A 19 -17.54 -14.04 8.12
N GLN A 20 -17.76 -13.68 9.39
CA GLN A 20 -18.22 -12.34 9.76
C GLN A 20 -17.09 -11.33 9.47
N GLN A 21 -17.38 -10.33 8.64
CA GLN A 21 -16.41 -9.30 8.26
C GLN A 21 -17.13 -7.96 8.08
N GLN A 22 -16.38 -6.87 8.14
CA GLN A 22 -16.93 -5.53 7.90
C GLN A 22 -17.47 -5.41 6.47
N ALA A 23 -18.48 -4.54 6.28
CA ALA A 23 -18.96 -4.20 4.95
C ALA A 23 -17.85 -3.54 4.12
N TRP A 24 -17.86 -3.76 2.80
CA TRP A 24 -16.95 -3.07 1.88
C TRP A 24 -17.08 -1.55 2.05
N LYS A 25 -15.96 -0.91 2.38
CA LYS A 25 -15.79 0.54 2.42
C LYS A 25 -14.31 0.82 2.28
N GLN A 26 -13.97 1.93 1.62
CA GLN A 26 -12.61 2.45 1.66
C GLN A 26 -12.43 3.32 2.91
N PRO A 27 -11.45 3.03 3.79
CA PRO A 27 -11.21 3.84 4.98
C PRO A 27 -10.83 5.28 4.63
N ARG A 28 -11.25 6.20 5.49
CA ARG A 28 -10.88 7.62 5.42
C ARG A 28 -10.36 8.06 6.78
N ASN A 29 -9.12 8.55 6.84
CA ASN A 29 -8.53 9.02 8.08
C ASN A 29 -9.01 10.44 8.42
N LEU A 30 -9.91 10.56 9.39
CA LEU A 30 -10.47 11.85 9.80
C LEU A 30 -9.60 12.60 10.82
N TYR A 31 -8.57 11.94 11.35
CA TYR A 31 -7.67 12.53 12.34
C TYR A 31 -6.59 13.38 11.66
N SER A 32 -6.06 14.37 12.38
CA SER A 32 -4.87 15.09 11.95
C SER A 32 -3.69 14.11 11.77
N PRO A 33 -2.83 14.31 10.76
CA PRO A 33 -1.65 13.48 10.61
C PRO A 33 -0.73 13.64 11.84
N PHE A 34 -0.08 12.55 12.23
CA PHE A 34 0.89 12.60 13.32
C PHE A 34 2.25 13.07 12.77
N GLU A 35 2.72 14.21 13.28
CA GLU A 35 3.95 14.85 12.82
C GLU A 35 5.03 14.73 13.89
N ILE A 36 6.18 14.18 13.51
CA ILE A 36 7.31 13.95 14.42
C ILE A 36 8.52 14.81 14.09
N ALA A 37 8.55 15.41 12.91
CA ALA A 37 9.54 16.39 12.50
C ALA A 37 8.88 17.78 12.37
N SER A 38 9.60 18.84 12.72
CA SER A 38 9.12 20.22 12.49
C SER A 38 9.13 20.56 11.00
N ALA A 39 8.42 21.64 10.63
CA ALA A 39 8.44 22.16 9.26
C ALA A 39 9.88 22.41 8.77
N ASP A 40 10.71 23.11 9.56
CA ASP A 40 12.12 23.38 9.21
C ASP A 40 12.95 22.10 9.02
N GLN A 41 12.66 21.02 9.75
CA GLN A 41 13.34 19.74 9.58
C GLN A 41 12.92 19.04 8.28
N ILE A 42 11.65 19.15 7.90
CA ILE A 42 11.15 18.67 6.60
C ILE A 42 11.78 19.47 5.46
N GLU A 43 11.89 20.79 5.59
CA GLU A 43 12.60 21.63 4.63
C GLU A 43 14.07 21.24 4.52
N ALA A 44 14.75 21.02 5.65
CA ALA A 44 16.16 20.61 5.63
C ALA A 44 16.38 19.26 4.89
N LEU A 45 15.47 18.30 5.06
CA LEU A 45 15.51 17.04 4.30
C LEU A 45 15.27 17.27 2.80
N HIS A 46 14.32 18.13 2.46
CA HIS A 46 14.03 18.50 1.08
C HIS A 46 15.24 19.17 0.41
N GLU A 47 15.81 20.22 1.02
CA GLU A 47 16.97 20.94 0.50
C GLU A 47 18.18 20.03 0.32
N ASN A 48 18.42 19.15 1.30
CA ASN A 48 19.50 18.17 1.18
C ASN A 48 19.25 17.18 0.03
N SER A 49 17.99 16.82 -0.25
CA SER A 49 17.62 15.99 -1.40
C SER A 49 17.87 16.71 -2.73
N LEU A 50 17.52 17.99 -2.84
CA LEU A 50 17.80 18.82 -4.02
C LEU A 50 19.30 18.95 -4.26
N ARG A 51 20.07 19.16 -3.18
CA ARG A 51 21.53 19.20 -3.24
C ARG A 51 22.13 17.89 -3.73
N ILE A 52 21.64 16.74 -3.26
CA ILE A 52 22.05 15.42 -3.78
C ILE A 52 21.83 15.35 -5.30
N LEU A 53 20.66 15.76 -5.79
CA LEU A 53 20.34 15.70 -7.22
C LEU A 53 21.15 16.70 -8.07
N ALA A 54 21.48 17.87 -7.53
CA ALA A 54 22.24 18.90 -8.21
C ALA A 54 23.74 18.60 -8.25
N GLU A 55 24.33 18.17 -7.12
CA GLU A 55 25.76 17.95 -6.97
C GLU A 55 26.20 16.53 -7.39
N LEU A 56 25.41 15.51 -7.08
CA LEU A 56 25.74 14.10 -7.32
C LEU A 56 24.98 13.54 -8.51
N GLY A 57 23.66 13.77 -8.56
CA GLY A 57 22.77 13.25 -9.60
C GLY A 57 22.35 11.78 -9.36
N ILE A 58 21.69 11.21 -10.35
CA ILE A 58 21.14 9.84 -10.36
C ILE A 58 21.32 9.21 -11.74
N ALA A 59 21.61 7.91 -11.79
CA ALA A 59 21.80 7.18 -13.04
C ALA A 59 20.45 6.75 -13.65
N PHE A 60 20.19 7.14 -14.90
CA PHE A 60 19.04 6.69 -15.70
C PHE A 60 19.52 5.76 -16.81
N LEU A 61 19.29 4.45 -16.67
CA LEU A 61 19.87 3.43 -17.55
C LEU A 61 19.03 3.14 -18.80
N ASP A 62 18.58 4.19 -19.48
CA ASP A 62 17.80 4.08 -20.72
C ASP A 62 18.02 5.33 -21.59
N ASN A 63 18.31 5.15 -22.88
CA ASN A 63 18.65 6.27 -23.77
C ASN A 63 17.45 7.20 -24.03
N GLU A 64 16.24 6.65 -24.17
CA GLU A 64 15.04 7.46 -24.38
C GLU A 64 14.78 8.35 -23.16
N ALA A 65 14.95 7.82 -21.96
CA ALA A 65 14.86 8.63 -20.74
C ALA A 65 15.90 9.75 -20.70
N LEU A 66 17.14 9.47 -21.08
CA LEU A 66 18.20 10.49 -21.15
C LEU A 66 17.86 11.61 -22.14
N ASP A 67 17.29 11.27 -23.29
CA ASP A 67 16.89 12.25 -24.30
C ASP A 67 15.74 13.14 -23.80
N ILE A 68 14.72 12.54 -23.17
CA ILE A 68 13.62 13.28 -22.52
C ILE A 68 14.19 14.21 -21.44
N LEU A 69 15.08 13.72 -20.58
CA LEU A 69 15.67 14.52 -19.50
C LEU A 69 16.49 15.69 -20.04
N LYS A 70 17.25 15.46 -21.13
CA LYS A 70 18.06 16.49 -21.78
C LYS A 70 17.19 17.57 -22.43
N GLU A 71 16.12 17.17 -23.10
CA GLU A 71 15.14 18.06 -23.74
C GLU A 71 14.48 19.00 -22.73
N HIS A 72 14.22 18.51 -21.52
CA HIS A 72 13.63 19.30 -20.43
C HIS A 72 14.67 20.02 -19.55
N GLY A 73 15.93 20.12 -19.98
CA GLY A 73 16.94 20.97 -19.35
C GLY A 73 17.78 20.30 -18.26
N ALA A 74 17.63 18.99 -18.01
CA ALA A 74 18.50 18.28 -17.08
C ALA A 74 19.94 18.16 -17.65
N LYS A 75 20.94 18.12 -16.76
CA LYS A 75 22.35 17.93 -17.16
C LYS A 75 22.63 16.44 -17.27
N VAL A 76 22.66 15.95 -18.52
CA VAL A 76 22.86 14.54 -18.83
C VAL A 76 24.30 14.25 -19.24
N ASN A 77 24.91 13.25 -18.63
CA ASN A 77 26.12 12.59 -19.11
C ASN A 77 25.75 11.24 -19.74
N TYR A 78 25.78 11.16 -21.07
CA TYR A 78 25.39 9.96 -21.81
C TYR A 78 26.35 8.77 -21.63
N SER A 79 27.63 9.00 -21.32
CA SER A 79 28.61 7.93 -21.15
C SER A 79 28.48 7.25 -19.80
N THR A 80 28.25 8.02 -18.73
CA THR A 80 28.05 7.48 -17.37
C THR A 80 26.58 7.23 -17.04
N LYS A 81 25.66 7.66 -17.90
CA LYS A 81 24.19 7.65 -17.67
C LYS A 81 23.73 8.50 -16.48
N MET A 82 24.61 9.37 -15.97
CA MET A 82 24.31 10.24 -14.83
C MET A 82 23.51 11.46 -15.26
N VAL A 83 22.48 11.78 -14.49
CA VAL A 83 21.62 12.95 -14.69
C VAL A 83 21.62 13.80 -13.43
N LYS A 84 21.87 15.09 -13.60
CA LYS A 84 21.79 16.10 -12.54
C LYS A 84 20.63 17.05 -12.81
N PHE A 85 19.91 17.39 -11.77
CA PHE A 85 18.73 18.26 -11.81
C PHE A 85 19.03 19.54 -11.05
N SER A 86 18.59 20.70 -11.55
CA SER A 86 18.59 21.90 -10.72
C SER A 86 17.41 21.84 -9.73
N PRO A 87 17.51 22.49 -8.56
CA PRO A 87 16.40 22.64 -7.62
C PRO A 87 15.09 23.09 -8.29
N GLU A 88 15.18 24.12 -9.12
CA GLU A 88 14.03 24.75 -9.78
C GLU A 88 13.35 23.78 -10.75
N LEU A 89 14.14 22.95 -11.44
CA LEU A 89 13.63 21.95 -12.37
C LEU A 89 12.82 20.86 -11.64
N ILE A 90 13.28 20.45 -10.45
CA ILE A 90 12.54 19.47 -9.64
C ILE A 90 11.20 20.08 -9.20
N GLU A 91 11.23 21.28 -8.61
CA GLU A 91 10.05 21.98 -8.10
C GLU A 91 9.00 22.22 -9.20
N GLU A 92 9.44 22.69 -10.38
CA GLU A 92 8.55 22.97 -11.51
C GLU A 92 7.72 21.74 -11.92
N TYR A 93 8.36 20.57 -12.01
CA TYR A 93 7.69 19.36 -12.47
C TYR A 93 6.91 18.65 -11.36
N ILE A 94 7.37 18.70 -10.11
CA ILE A 94 6.61 18.14 -8.99
C ILE A 94 5.29 18.89 -8.81
N ALA A 95 5.25 20.21 -9.02
CA ALA A 95 4.02 20.99 -8.96
C ALA A 95 2.96 20.58 -10.02
N LYS A 96 3.34 19.85 -11.07
CA LYS A 96 2.42 19.34 -12.11
C LYS A 96 1.73 18.04 -11.72
N THR A 97 2.17 17.40 -10.63
CA THR A 97 1.63 16.12 -10.18
C THR A 97 0.20 16.26 -9.63
N PRO A 98 -0.71 15.34 -9.94
CA PRO A 98 -2.06 15.37 -9.37
C PRO A 98 -2.02 14.95 -7.90
N SER A 99 -2.61 15.76 -7.03
CA SER A 99 -2.72 15.47 -5.59
C SER A 99 -3.74 14.40 -5.23
N GLN A 100 -4.60 14.04 -6.18
CA GLN A 100 -5.60 12.99 -6.06
C GLN A 100 -5.98 12.43 -7.42
N PHE A 101 -6.39 11.17 -7.45
CA PHE A 101 -6.99 10.52 -8.63
C PHE A 101 -7.81 9.30 -8.20
N THR A 102 -8.65 8.82 -9.10
CA THR A 102 -9.42 7.57 -8.92
C THR A 102 -8.74 6.44 -9.68
N LEU A 103 -8.57 5.30 -9.03
CA LEU A 103 -8.29 4.02 -9.68
C LEU A 103 -9.62 3.34 -10.03
N HIS A 104 -9.82 3.03 -11.30
CA HIS A 104 -11.04 2.41 -11.79
C HIS A 104 -10.89 0.89 -11.84
N ALA A 105 -11.79 0.20 -11.15
CA ALA A 105 -11.86 -1.25 -11.16
C ALA A 105 -12.81 -1.74 -12.27
N ARG A 106 -12.78 -3.05 -12.56
CA ARG A 106 -13.74 -3.67 -13.49
C ARG A 106 -15.17 -3.58 -12.99
N ASN A 107 -15.36 -3.73 -11.68
CA ASN A 107 -16.62 -3.40 -11.01
C ASN A 107 -16.50 -1.99 -10.40
N PRO A 108 -17.27 -0.99 -10.86
CA PRO A 108 -17.18 0.38 -10.35
C PRO A 108 -17.41 0.53 -8.83
N LYS A 109 -18.04 -0.45 -8.16
CA LYS A 109 -18.18 -0.48 -6.69
C LYS A 109 -16.83 -0.62 -5.97
N HIS A 110 -15.80 -1.09 -6.69
CA HIS A 110 -14.44 -1.25 -6.19
C HIS A 110 -13.47 -0.19 -6.75
N ASN A 111 -13.98 0.92 -7.30
CA ASN A 111 -13.14 2.08 -7.58
C ASN A 111 -12.52 2.58 -6.27
N LEU A 112 -11.28 3.08 -6.36
CA LEU A 112 -10.51 3.51 -5.18
C LEU A 112 -10.04 4.95 -5.38
N GLU A 113 -10.27 5.78 -4.37
CA GLU A 113 -9.73 7.13 -4.31
C GLU A 113 -8.30 7.09 -3.77
N VAL A 114 -7.38 7.78 -4.45
CA VAL A 114 -5.97 7.86 -4.06
C VAL A 114 -5.63 9.32 -3.80
N GLY A 115 -5.10 9.61 -2.60
CA GLY A 115 -4.80 10.97 -2.15
C GLY A 115 -5.76 11.48 -1.08
N LYS A 116 -5.59 12.75 -0.69
CA LYS A 116 -6.27 13.35 0.47
C LYS A 116 -6.09 12.44 1.70
N ASN A 117 -7.18 12.13 2.39
CA ASN A 117 -7.20 11.28 3.58
C ASN A 117 -7.85 9.92 3.33
N TRP A 118 -7.96 9.49 2.06
CA TRP A 118 -8.37 8.13 1.73
C TRP A 118 -7.21 7.16 1.94
N THR A 119 -7.51 5.96 2.43
CA THR A 119 -6.53 4.88 2.59
C THR A 119 -7.07 3.63 1.93
N LEU A 120 -6.22 2.92 1.19
CA LEU A 120 -6.52 1.59 0.65
C LEU A 120 -5.48 0.58 1.12
N PHE A 121 -5.92 -0.66 1.27
CA PHE A 121 -5.12 -1.79 1.74
C PHE A 121 -4.96 -2.81 0.62
N SER A 122 -3.74 -3.28 0.36
CA SER A 122 -3.49 -4.37 -0.60
C SER A 122 -2.89 -5.62 0.01
N MET A 123 -2.96 -6.71 -0.74
CA MET A 123 -2.17 -7.90 -0.40
C MET A 123 -0.66 -7.60 -0.42
N VAL A 124 0.07 -8.50 0.22
CA VAL A 124 1.49 -8.78 -0.04
C VAL A 124 1.73 -8.94 -1.54
N ALA A 125 2.97 -8.70 -1.99
CA ALA A 125 3.33 -8.79 -3.39
C ALA A 125 4.79 -9.20 -3.56
N SER A 126 5.10 -9.85 -4.69
CA SER A 126 6.43 -10.26 -5.13
C SER A 126 7.15 -11.26 -4.23
N THR A 127 6.41 -12.01 -3.41
CA THR A 127 7.04 -13.03 -2.56
C THR A 127 7.44 -14.22 -3.42
N PRO A 128 8.68 -14.74 -3.29
CA PRO A 128 9.10 -15.94 -4.01
C PRO A 128 8.53 -17.23 -3.43
N ASN A 129 8.05 -17.20 -2.18
CA ASN A 129 7.53 -18.37 -1.47
C ASN A 129 6.15 -18.06 -0.90
N CYS A 130 5.39 -19.12 -0.62
CA CYS A 130 4.19 -19.04 0.20
C CYS A 130 4.24 -20.10 1.30
N SER A 131 3.37 -19.96 2.30
CA SER A 131 3.24 -20.96 3.36
C SER A 131 1.81 -21.08 3.87
N ASP A 132 1.44 -22.29 4.25
CA ASP A 132 0.23 -22.59 5.04
C ASP A 132 0.56 -23.67 6.09
N LEU A 133 -0.35 -23.92 7.03
CA LEU A 133 -0.19 -24.97 8.05
C LEU A 133 -0.20 -26.39 7.46
N ASP A 134 -0.90 -26.60 6.35
CA ASP A 134 -1.09 -27.93 5.78
C ASP A 134 0.12 -28.42 4.96
N ASN A 135 0.73 -27.54 4.16
CA ASN A 135 1.80 -27.85 3.22
C ASN A 135 3.13 -27.18 3.58
N GLY A 136 3.14 -26.30 4.58
CA GLY A 136 4.33 -25.57 5.01
C GLY A 136 4.84 -24.57 3.97
N ARG A 137 6.07 -24.11 4.20
CA ARG A 137 6.77 -23.15 3.33
C ARG A 137 7.21 -23.82 2.03
N ARG A 138 6.86 -23.21 0.89
CA ARG A 138 7.15 -23.75 -0.46
C ARG A 138 7.38 -22.63 -1.48
N PRO A 139 8.08 -22.90 -2.58
CA PRO A 139 8.16 -21.96 -3.69
C PRO A 139 6.77 -21.62 -4.22
N GLY A 140 6.60 -20.38 -4.67
CA GLY A 140 5.37 -19.92 -5.26
C GLY A 140 4.96 -20.70 -6.51
N ASN A 141 3.67 -20.90 -6.67
CA ASN A 141 3.12 -21.57 -7.85
C ASN A 141 1.79 -20.91 -8.26
N PHE A 142 1.32 -21.25 -9.45
CA PHE A 142 0.13 -20.61 -10.01
C PHE A 142 -1.14 -20.89 -9.22
N LYS A 143 -1.26 -22.09 -8.62
CA LYS A 143 -2.42 -22.44 -7.78
C LYS A 143 -2.49 -21.56 -6.53
N ASP A 144 -1.37 -21.37 -5.84
CA ASP A 144 -1.31 -20.53 -4.63
C ASP A 144 -1.50 -19.05 -4.97
N TYR A 145 -0.95 -18.59 -6.09
CA TYR A 145 -1.23 -17.27 -6.64
C TYR A 145 -2.74 -17.05 -6.86
N GLN A 146 -3.44 -18.00 -7.49
CA GLN A 146 -4.89 -17.93 -7.67
C GLN A 146 -5.65 -17.95 -6.34
N ASN A 147 -5.23 -18.78 -5.38
CA ASN A 147 -5.87 -18.86 -4.07
C ASN A 147 -5.74 -17.55 -3.28
N LEU A 148 -4.55 -16.94 -3.30
CA LEU A 148 -4.33 -15.63 -2.66
C LEU A 148 -5.14 -14.51 -3.33
N ILE A 149 -5.37 -14.58 -4.65
CA ILE A 149 -6.29 -13.64 -5.34
C ILE A 149 -7.74 -13.88 -4.91
N ARG A 150 -8.17 -15.12 -4.75
CA ARG A 150 -9.52 -15.43 -4.24
C ARG A 150 -9.71 -14.89 -2.82
N LEU A 151 -8.69 -15.00 -1.96
CA LEU A 151 -8.72 -14.38 -0.62
C LEU A 151 -8.79 -12.85 -0.70
N ALA A 152 -7.99 -12.24 -1.58
CA ALA A 152 -8.03 -10.80 -1.81
C ALA A 152 -9.43 -10.34 -2.29
N GLN A 153 -10.11 -11.13 -3.13
CA GLN A 153 -11.48 -10.87 -3.55
C GLN A 153 -12.48 -11.04 -2.39
N HIS A 154 -12.31 -12.09 -1.59
CA HIS A 154 -13.24 -12.46 -0.52
C HIS A 154 -13.31 -11.45 0.62
N PHE A 155 -12.17 -10.91 1.04
CA PHE A 155 -12.13 -9.97 2.18
C PHE A 155 -12.38 -8.53 1.74
N ASN A 156 -13.37 -7.91 2.38
CA ASN A 156 -13.82 -6.56 2.09
C ASN A 156 -12.79 -5.49 2.47
N VAL A 157 -12.01 -5.74 3.53
CA VAL A 157 -10.95 -4.82 3.97
C VAL A 157 -9.75 -4.80 3.00
N ILE A 158 -9.64 -5.80 2.11
CA ILE A 158 -8.60 -5.83 1.07
C ILE A 158 -9.14 -5.14 -0.18
N HIS A 159 -8.63 -3.95 -0.46
CA HIS A 159 -9.16 -3.07 -1.49
C HIS A 159 -8.62 -3.38 -2.89
N MET A 160 -7.40 -3.90 -2.96
CA MET A 160 -6.77 -4.33 -4.21
C MET A 160 -5.77 -5.45 -3.97
N THR A 161 -5.36 -6.16 -5.01
CA THR A 161 -4.26 -7.13 -4.89
C THR A 161 -2.91 -6.43 -4.73
N GLY A 162 -2.70 -5.33 -5.46
CA GLY A 162 -1.49 -4.51 -5.37
C GLY A 162 -0.24 -5.12 -5.99
N GLY A 163 -0.27 -6.35 -6.50
CA GLY A 163 0.85 -7.07 -7.11
C GLY A 163 0.54 -8.56 -7.23
N TYR A 164 1.56 -9.39 -7.49
CA TYR A 164 1.42 -10.85 -7.40
C TYR A 164 1.66 -11.27 -5.96
N PRO A 165 0.66 -11.77 -5.22
CA PRO A 165 0.85 -12.13 -3.80
C PRO A 165 2.02 -13.08 -3.59
N VAL A 166 2.16 -14.04 -4.52
CA VAL A 166 3.30 -14.92 -4.65
C VAL A 166 3.67 -15.07 -6.12
N GLU A 167 4.95 -15.22 -6.43
CA GLU A 167 5.46 -15.43 -7.79
C GLU A 167 5.14 -16.86 -8.27
N PRO A 168 4.38 -17.06 -9.36
CA PRO A 168 4.10 -18.39 -9.90
C PRO A 168 5.29 -18.88 -10.73
N ILE A 169 6.32 -19.40 -10.07
CA ILE A 169 7.58 -19.79 -10.73
C ILE A 169 7.49 -21.11 -11.51
N ASP A 170 6.38 -21.83 -11.38
CA ASP A 170 6.01 -22.99 -12.18
C ASP A 170 5.56 -22.63 -13.61
N LEU A 171 5.31 -21.34 -13.88
CA LEU A 171 5.00 -20.82 -15.21
C LEU A 171 6.25 -20.27 -15.94
N PRO A 172 6.29 -20.31 -17.29
CA PRO A 172 7.39 -19.77 -18.07
C PRO A 172 7.63 -18.27 -17.82
N ALA A 173 8.87 -17.91 -17.50
CA ALA A 173 9.20 -16.57 -17.02
C ALA A 173 8.86 -15.42 -17.98
N ASN A 174 8.87 -15.70 -19.29
CA ASN A 174 8.63 -14.78 -20.39
C ASN A 174 7.14 -14.52 -20.67
N THR A 175 6.24 -15.42 -20.27
CA THR A 175 4.80 -15.30 -20.57
C THR A 175 3.91 -15.29 -19.33
N ARG A 176 4.42 -15.64 -18.14
CA ARG A 176 3.61 -15.73 -16.91
C ARG A 176 2.81 -14.47 -16.58
N HIS A 177 3.24 -13.29 -17.03
CA HIS A 177 2.47 -12.05 -16.81
C HIS A 177 1.10 -12.08 -17.50
N LEU A 178 0.96 -12.82 -18.60
CA LEU A 178 -0.30 -13.05 -19.30
C LEU A 178 -1.25 -13.89 -18.44
N ASP A 179 -0.78 -15.02 -17.92
CA ASP A 179 -1.57 -15.89 -17.02
C ASP A 179 -1.99 -15.14 -15.75
N CYS A 180 -1.10 -14.34 -15.19
CA CYS A 180 -1.38 -13.50 -14.04
C CYS A 180 -2.42 -12.41 -14.33
N ALA A 181 -2.26 -11.66 -15.43
CA ALA A 181 -3.23 -10.64 -15.82
C ALA A 181 -4.61 -11.24 -16.10
N PHE A 182 -4.66 -12.40 -16.79
CA PHE A 182 -5.90 -13.13 -17.01
C PHE A 182 -6.56 -13.55 -15.70
N THR A 183 -5.78 -14.05 -14.75
CA THR A 183 -6.27 -14.44 -13.43
C THR A 183 -6.83 -13.25 -12.66
N HIS A 184 -6.17 -12.09 -12.68
CA HIS A 184 -6.72 -10.89 -12.05
C HIS A 184 -8.04 -10.48 -12.69
N LEU A 185 -8.15 -10.50 -14.01
CA LEU A 185 -9.37 -10.11 -14.71
C LEU A 185 -10.55 -11.06 -14.45
N THR A 186 -10.28 -12.34 -14.14
CA THR A 186 -11.30 -13.39 -14.02
C THR A 186 -11.64 -13.80 -12.59
N LEU A 187 -10.69 -13.73 -11.65
CA LEU A 187 -10.89 -14.13 -10.25
C LEU A 187 -11.15 -12.99 -9.29
N THR A 188 -10.95 -11.74 -9.73
CA THR A 188 -11.31 -10.53 -8.97
C THR A 188 -11.96 -9.51 -9.89
N ASP A 189 -12.70 -8.59 -9.29
CA ASP A 189 -13.26 -7.41 -9.94
C ASP A 189 -12.70 -6.10 -9.37
N LYS A 190 -11.68 -6.19 -8.51
CA LYS A 190 -10.92 -5.08 -7.91
C LYS A 190 -9.79 -4.64 -8.85
N VAL A 191 -9.21 -3.46 -8.59
CA VAL A 191 -8.03 -2.96 -9.31
C VAL A 191 -6.86 -3.92 -9.13
N PHE A 192 -6.09 -4.17 -10.18
CA PHE A 192 -4.90 -5.01 -10.11
C PHE A 192 -3.64 -4.28 -10.61
N HIS A 193 -2.52 -5.00 -10.56
CA HIS A 193 -1.18 -4.48 -10.78
C HIS A 193 -0.52 -5.15 -11.99
N ALA A 194 0.31 -4.39 -12.71
CA ALA A 194 1.20 -4.93 -13.74
C ALA A 194 2.66 -4.58 -13.43
N TYR A 195 3.56 -5.56 -13.54
CA TYR A 195 4.99 -5.34 -13.31
C TYR A 195 5.65 -4.60 -14.47
N SER A 196 6.27 -3.46 -14.16
CA SER A 196 7.14 -2.70 -15.07
C SER A 196 8.49 -3.41 -15.29
N LEU A 197 8.45 -4.64 -15.78
CA LEU A 197 9.61 -5.42 -16.20
C LEU A 197 9.73 -5.35 -17.73
N GLY A 198 9.98 -4.13 -18.22
CA GLY A 198 10.04 -3.80 -19.64
C GLY A 198 8.68 -3.38 -20.23
N LYS A 199 8.75 -2.77 -21.41
CA LYS A 199 7.58 -2.23 -22.13
C LYS A 199 6.54 -3.28 -22.47
N GLN A 200 6.96 -4.44 -22.99
CA GLN A 200 6.06 -5.44 -23.55
C GLN A 200 5.03 -5.95 -22.53
N ARG A 201 5.45 -6.25 -21.29
CA ARG A 201 4.55 -6.80 -20.26
C ARG A 201 3.46 -5.82 -19.86
N ILE A 202 3.80 -4.53 -19.80
CA ILE A 202 2.83 -3.47 -19.55
C ILE A 202 1.87 -3.33 -20.74
N ALA A 203 2.40 -3.32 -21.97
CA ALA A 203 1.58 -3.25 -23.17
C ALA A 203 0.56 -4.40 -23.24
N ASP A 204 1.00 -5.64 -22.97
CA ASP A 204 0.13 -6.82 -22.90
C ASP A 204 -0.94 -6.67 -21.81
N SER A 205 -0.55 -6.22 -20.61
CA SER A 205 -1.48 -6.03 -19.49
C SER A 205 -2.53 -4.95 -19.80
N ILE A 206 -2.13 -3.87 -20.49
CA ILE A 206 -3.02 -2.81 -20.95
C ILE A 206 -4.00 -3.34 -21.99
N ASP A 207 -3.55 -4.15 -22.96
CA ASP A 207 -4.43 -4.74 -23.97
C ASP A 207 -5.44 -5.70 -23.35
N MET A 208 -4.99 -6.55 -22.42
CA MET A 208 -5.88 -7.46 -21.69
C MET A 208 -6.89 -6.69 -20.83
N LEU A 209 -6.46 -5.59 -20.19
CA LEU A 209 -7.35 -4.71 -19.42
C LEU A 209 -8.39 -4.02 -20.32
N CYS A 210 -7.97 -3.54 -21.49
CA CYS A 210 -8.87 -2.98 -22.51
C CYS A 210 -9.94 -4.00 -22.91
N ILE A 211 -9.56 -5.24 -23.20
CA ILE A 211 -10.50 -6.34 -23.50
C ILE A 211 -11.45 -6.59 -22.32
N GLY A 212 -10.91 -6.71 -21.10
CA GLY A 212 -11.69 -7.00 -19.90
C GLY A 212 -12.69 -5.89 -19.50
N LEU A 213 -12.41 -4.64 -19.88
CA LEU A 213 -13.28 -3.48 -19.65
C LEU A 213 -14.17 -3.14 -20.86
N GLY A 214 -13.94 -3.74 -22.02
CA GLY A 214 -14.58 -3.34 -23.27
C GLY A 214 -14.22 -1.91 -23.70
N LEU A 215 -12.98 -1.49 -23.44
CA LEU A 215 -12.46 -0.16 -23.76
C LEU A 215 -11.35 -0.24 -24.81
N THR A 216 -11.17 0.85 -25.56
CA THR A 216 -9.95 1.09 -26.35
C THR A 216 -8.85 1.68 -25.46
N ARG A 217 -7.57 1.57 -25.87
CA ARG A 217 -6.46 2.24 -25.18
C ARG A 217 -6.67 3.76 -25.04
N LYS A 218 -7.33 4.39 -26.03
CA LYS A 218 -7.65 5.83 -26.00
C LYS A 218 -8.63 6.18 -24.89
N GLU A 219 -9.64 5.34 -24.66
CA GLU A 219 -10.60 5.53 -23.57
C GLU A 219 -9.97 5.20 -22.21
N LEU A 220 -9.16 4.13 -22.14
CA LEU A 220 -8.44 3.74 -20.93
C LEU A 220 -7.46 4.82 -20.45
N LYS A 221 -6.88 5.60 -21.37
CA LYS A 221 -5.97 6.71 -21.04
C LYS A 221 -6.57 7.77 -20.11
N HIS A 222 -7.89 7.91 -20.10
CA HIS A 222 -8.60 8.85 -19.22
C HIS A 222 -9.18 8.17 -17.96
N LYS A 223 -8.89 6.88 -17.76
CA LYS A 223 -9.38 6.06 -16.66
C LYS A 223 -8.21 5.24 -16.09
N PRO A 224 -7.40 5.81 -15.18
CA PRO A 224 -6.34 5.05 -14.52
C PRO A 224 -6.94 3.80 -13.87
N SER A 225 -6.63 2.62 -14.40
CA SER A 225 -7.26 1.35 -14.01
C SER A 225 -6.22 0.28 -13.67
N LEU A 226 -4.94 0.62 -13.85
CA LEU A 226 -3.78 -0.21 -13.58
C LEU A 226 -2.77 0.60 -12.77
N ILE A 227 -2.10 -0.08 -11.85
CA ILE A 227 -0.99 0.48 -11.07
C ILE A 227 0.26 -0.35 -11.26
N SER A 228 1.42 0.31 -11.31
CA SER A 228 2.73 -0.35 -11.24
C SER A 228 3.57 0.24 -10.11
N ILE A 229 4.51 -0.54 -9.58
CA ILE A 229 5.48 -0.07 -8.59
C ILE A 229 6.79 0.14 -9.34
N ILE A 230 7.33 1.35 -9.22
CA ILE A 230 8.59 1.76 -9.84
C ILE A 230 9.61 1.89 -8.74
N ASN A 231 10.43 0.86 -8.56
CA ASN A 231 11.52 0.92 -7.60
C ASN A 231 12.76 1.52 -8.24
N THR A 232 13.43 2.41 -7.51
CA THR A 232 14.83 2.74 -7.79
C THR A 232 15.73 1.64 -7.22
N SER A 233 16.84 1.40 -7.90
CA SER A 233 17.89 0.50 -7.44
C SER A 233 18.89 1.31 -6.63
N SER A 234 18.52 1.61 -5.40
CA SER A 234 19.30 2.48 -4.54
C SER A 234 20.69 1.92 -4.23
N PRO A 235 21.73 2.77 -4.11
CA PRO A 235 21.67 4.23 -4.18
C PRO A 235 21.69 4.80 -5.62
N LEU A 236 20.85 5.81 -5.86
CA LEU A 236 20.89 6.77 -6.98
C LEU A 236 20.92 6.13 -8.38
N ARG A 237 20.04 5.16 -8.62
CA ARG A 237 19.92 4.53 -9.94
C ARG A 237 18.49 4.08 -10.26
N LEU A 238 18.09 4.27 -11.51
CA LEU A 238 16.84 3.76 -12.08
C LEU A 238 17.15 2.90 -13.32
N ASP A 239 16.73 1.62 -13.26
CA ASP A 239 17.08 0.62 -14.28
C ASP A 239 16.23 0.75 -15.55
N GLY A 240 16.83 0.44 -16.70
CA GLY A 240 16.20 0.63 -18.00
C GLY A 240 14.90 -0.14 -18.20
N VAL A 241 14.84 -1.40 -17.75
CA VAL A 241 13.60 -2.20 -17.84
C VAL A 241 12.45 -1.58 -17.03
N MET A 242 12.78 -0.96 -15.89
CA MET A 242 11.81 -0.28 -15.04
C MET A 242 11.34 1.03 -15.70
N ILE A 243 12.27 1.80 -16.28
CA ILE A 243 11.99 3.01 -17.06
C ILE A 243 11.04 2.70 -18.22
N GLN A 244 11.32 1.66 -18.99
CA GLN A 244 10.52 1.28 -20.17
C GLN A 244 9.09 0.88 -19.79
N GLY A 245 8.94 0.11 -18.71
CA GLY A 245 7.60 -0.22 -18.20
C GLY A 245 6.88 1.01 -17.64
N MET A 246 7.59 1.89 -16.93
CA MET A 246 7.03 3.15 -16.42
C MET A 246 6.54 4.07 -17.55
N LEU A 247 7.35 4.28 -18.59
CA LEU A 247 6.97 5.09 -19.75
C LEU A 247 5.71 4.54 -20.44
N GLU A 248 5.60 3.22 -20.60
CA GLU A 248 4.39 2.59 -21.16
C GLU A 248 3.16 2.82 -20.28
N MET A 249 3.30 2.72 -18.95
CA MET A 249 2.21 3.01 -18.00
C MET A 249 1.70 4.45 -18.14
N ILE A 250 2.59 5.43 -17.95
CA ILE A 250 2.19 6.84 -17.83
C ILE A 250 1.70 7.42 -19.16
N ARG A 251 2.26 6.99 -20.31
CA ARG A 251 1.81 7.43 -21.64
C ARG A 251 0.41 6.93 -22.00
N ASN A 252 0.03 5.78 -21.45
CA ASN A 252 -1.33 5.22 -21.51
C ASN A 252 -2.21 5.67 -20.33
N GLY A 253 -1.83 6.71 -19.58
CA GLY A 253 -2.64 7.30 -18.50
C GLY A 253 -2.84 6.40 -17.29
N GLN A 254 -2.02 5.37 -17.14
CA GLN A 254 -2.05 4.48 -15.99
C GLN A 254 -1.14 5.00 -14.87
N SER A 255 -1.38 4.53 -13.66
CA SER A 255 -0.73 5.06 -12.46
C SER A 255 0.57 4.34 -12.11
N VAL A 256 1.51 5.07 -11.51
CA VAL A 256 2.76 4.51 -11.00
C VAL A 256 3.04 4.96 -9.58
N CYS A 257 3.56 4.05 -8.75
CA CYS A 257 4.02 4.34 -7.41
C CYS A 257 5.54 4.28 -7.37
N VAL A 258 6.18 5.45 -7.30
CA VAL A 258 7.64 5.58 -7.26
C VAL A 258 8.11 5.26 -5.84
N THR A 259 8.85 4.18 -5.67
CA THR A 259 9.21 3.66 -4.35
C THR A 259 10.70 3.37 -4.26
N PRO A 260 11.50 4.33 -3.77
CA PRO A 260 12.88 4.03 -3.42
C PRO A 260 12.93 3.04 -2.26
N PHE A 261 13.71 1.97 -2.45
CA PHE A 261 13.83 0.89 -1.48
C PHE A 261 15.14 1.04 -0.72
N THR A 262 15.05 1.49 0.53
CA THR A 262 16.22 1.77 1.35
C THR A 262 16.30 0.97 2.67
N LEU A 263 17.46 0.35 2.89
CA LEU A 263 17.96 -0.23 4.12
C LEU A 263 19.15 0.61 4.62
N SER A 264 18.90 1.39 5.68
CA SER A 264 19.90 2.18 6.40
C SER A 264 21.03 1.28 6.89
N GLY A 265 22.27 1.63 6.54
CA GLY A 265 23.46 0.84 6.86
C GLY A 265 23.91 -0.15 5.77
N ALA A 266 23.12 -0.31 4.70
CA ALA A 266 23.49 -1.14 3.55
C ALA A 266 23.55 -0.33 2.25
N MET A 267 22.39 0.04 1.69
CA MET A 267 22.32 0.82 0.44
C MET A 267 22.17 2.34 0.70
N ALA A 268 22.00 2.73 1.97
CA ALA A 268 21.72 4.08 2.45
C ALA A 268 22.61 4.38 3.66
N PRO A 269 22.87 5.67 3.96
CA PRO A 269 23.51 6.06 5.20
C PRO A 269 22.82 5.42 6.42
N VAL A 270 23.60 5.09 7.45
CA VAL A 270 23.08 4.49 8.68
C VAL A 270 22.18 5.46 9.48
N THR A 271 22.29 6.76 9.22
CA THR A 271 21.51 7.78 9.91
C THR A 271 20.16 8.00 9.24
N LEU A 272 19.10 8.11 10.05
CA LEU A 272 17.73 8.28 9.58
C LEU A 272 17.57 9.46 8.60
N ALA A 273 18.12 10.63 8.94
CA ALA A 273 18.02 11.82 8.08
C ALA A 273 18.77 11.65 6.75
N GLY A 274 19.92 10.96 6.76
CA GLY A 274 20.69 10.66 5.54
C GLY A 274 19.95 9.68 4.64
N ALA A 275 19.40 8.60 5.21
CA ALA A 275 18.60 7.63 4.47
C ALA A 275 17.33 8.25 3.87
N LEU A 276 16.61 9.07 4.64
CA LEU A 276 15.42 9.78 4.14
C LEU A 276 15.75 10.82 3.07
N SER A 277 16.87 11.53 3.18
CA SER A 277 17.30 12.46 2.12
C SER A 277 17.62 11.73 0.82
N LEU A 278 18.28 10.57 0.90
CA LEU A 278 18.57 9.72 -0.25
C LEU A 278 17.28 9.16 -0.88
N GLN A 279 16.39 8.57 -0.06
CA GLN A 279 15.09 8.08 -0.51
C GLN A 279 14.33 9.20 -1.22
N ASN A 280 14.29 10.38 -0.61
CA ASN A 280 13.53 11.50 -1.15
C ASN A 280 14.16 12.05 -2.45
N ALA A 281 15.48 12.11 -2.57
CA ALA A 281 16.16 12.48 -3.81
C ALA A 281 15.81 11.51 -4.96
N GLU A 282 15.87 10.20 -4.71
CA GLU A 282 15.51 9.18 -5.71
C GLU A 282 14.04 9.26 -6.13
N ALA A 283 13.14 9.50 -5.17
CA ALA A 283 11.72 9.68 -5.43
C ALA A 283 11.48 10.94 -6.29
N LEU A 284 12.03 12.09 -5.89
CA LEU A 284 11.87 13.36 -6.60
C LEU A 284 12.37 13.28 -8.04
N ALA A 285 13.56 12.74 -8.28
CA ALA A 285 14.08 12.61 -9.64
C ALA A 285 13.19 11.74 -10.54
N THR A 286 12.69 10.62 -10.00
CA THR A 286 11.83 9.71 -10.76
C THR A 286 10.44 10.32 -10.99
N LEU A 287 9.85 10.96 -9.97
CA LEU A 287 8.56 11.67 -10.09
C LEU A 287 8.65 12.83 -11.09
N THR A 288 9.70 13.66 -11.00
CA THR A 288 9.97 14.71 -11.99
C THR A 288 10.07 14.13 -13.39
N PHE A 289 10.78 13.02 -13.58
CA PHE A 289 10.86 12.35 -14.88
C PHE A 289 9.50 11.88 -15.40
N THR A 290 8.62 11.34 -14.54
CA THR A 290 7.25 10.97 -14.98
C THR A 290 6.49 12.18 -15.54
N GLN A 291 6.64 13.35 -14.91
CA GLN A 291 5.94 14.55 -15.32
C GLN A 291 6.57 15.23 -16.55
N MET A 292 7.86 15.00 -16.81
CA MET A 292 8.50 15.37 -18.08
C MET A 292 7.98 14.49 -19.23
N ALA A 293 7.89 13.18 -19.01
CA ALA A 293 7.47 12.24 -20.04
C ALA A 293 5.95 12.25 -20.32
N ALA A 294 5.14 12.51 -19.29
CA ALA A 294 3.68 12.59 -19.36
C ALA A 294 3.14 13.52 -18.26
N PRO A 295 3.08 14.85 -18.52
CA PRO A 295 2.56 15.82 -17.57
C PRO A 295 1.14 15.49 -17.09
N GLY A 296 0.92 15.58 -15.78
CA GLY A 296 -0.36 15.26 -15.14
C GLY A 296 -0.63 13.77 -14.97
N SER A 297 0.35 12.90 -15.28
CA SER A 297 0.20 11.46 -15.05
C SER A 297 0.01 11.15 -13.56
N PRO A 298 -0.88 10.19 -13.21
CA PRO A 298 -1.17 9.86 -11.82
C PRO A 298 0.00 9.13 -11.17
N VAL A 299 0.56 9.73 -10.13
CA VAL A 299 1.73 9.21 -9.42
C VAL A 299 1.54 9.18 -7.91
N ILE A 300 2.21 8.24 -7.25
CA ILE A 300 2.21 8.09 -5.80
C ILE A 300 3.67 8.17 -5.33
N TYR A 301 3.93 8.97 -4.29
CA TYR A 301 5.19 8.98 -3.58
C TYR A 301 5.25 7.76 -2.65
N GLY A 302 6.18 6.85 -2.89
CA GLY A 302 6.41 5.67 -2.06
C GLY A 302 7.61 5.84 -1.16
N GLY A 303 7.44 5.51 0.13
CA GLY A 303 8.53 5.32 1.07
C GLY A 303 8.69 3.84 1.42
N PHE A 304 9.94 3.37 1.41
CA PHE A 304 10.32 2.11 2.02
C PHE A 304 11.74 2.28 2.59
N THR A 305 11.85 2.92 3.74
CA THR A 305 13.12 3.05 4.47
C THR A 305 13.03 2.27 5.76
N SER A 306 13.90 1.27 5.91
CA SER A 306 14.11 0.52 7.14
C SER A 306 15.60 0.50 7.51
N ASN A 307 15.99 -0.32 8.47
CA ASN A 307 17.38 -0.54 8.87
C ASN A 307 17.79 -2.00 8.66
N VAL A 308 19.11 -2.25 8.63
CA VAL A 308 19.64 -3.60 8.81
C VAL A 308 19.86 -3.88 10.29
N ASP A 309 19.79 -5.16 10.68
CA ASP A 309 20.34 -5.63 11.95
C ASP A 309 21.87 -5.67 11.84
N MET A 310 22.58 -4.85 12.60
CA MET A 310 24.04 -4.72 12.48
C MET A 310 24.81 -5.98 12.91
N LYS A 311 24.16 -6.91 13.64
CA LYS A 311 24.77 -8.16 14.06
C LYS A 311 24.74 -9.23 12.96
N SER A 312 23.63 -9.36 12.25
CA SER A 312 23.41 -10.38 11.22
C SER A 312 23.54 -9.84 9.78
N GLY A 313 23.44 -8.53 9.59
CA GLY A 313 23.32 -7.89 8.28
C GLY A 313 21.95 -8.07 7.62
N ALA A 314 21.00 -8.75 8.27
CA ALA A 314 19.69 -9.01 7.72
C ALA A 314 18.81 -7.73 7.72
N PRO A 315 17.88 -7.57 6.77
CA PRO A 315 16.86 -6.53 6.85
C PRO A 315 16.03 -6.66 8.14
N ALA A 316 15.85 -5.57 8.86
CA ALA A 316 14.97 -5.49 10.01
C ALA A 316 13.65 -4.79 9.65
N PHE A 317 12.56 -5.21 10.26
CA PHE A 317 11.21 -4.70 10.02
C PHE A 317 10.47 -4.52 11.35
N GLY A 318 9.39 -3.76 11.34
CA GLY A 318 8.66 -3.44 12.58
C GLY A 318 9.50 -2.71 13.63
N THR A 319 10.55 -2.00 13.22
CA THR A 319 11.47 -1.28 14.10
C THR A 319 11.03 0.18 14.33
N PRO A 320 11.51 0.84 15.40
CA PRO A 320 11.31 2.27 15.58
C PRO A 320 11.84 3.13 14.40
N GLU A 321 12.92 2.71 13.75
CA GLU A 321 13.50 3.37 12.58
C GLU A 321 12.53 3.38 11.39
N LEU A 322 11.90 2.22 11.11
CA LEU A 322 10.87 2.10 10.09
C LEU A 322 9.66 2.99 10.43
N ALA A 323 9.21 2.98 11.69
CA ALA A 323 8.07 3.77 12.12
C ALA A 323 8.31 5.27 11.96
N LYS A 324 9.47 5.78 12.39
CA LYS A 324 9.87 7.18 12.21
C LYS A 324 10.01 7.54 10.73
N SER A 325 10.64 6.67 9.93
CA SER A 325 10.79 6.87 8.49
C SER A 325 9.45 6.97 7.78
N THR A 326 8.48 6.16 8.18
CA THR A 326 7.12 6.16 7.61
C THR A 326 6.38 7.47 7.93
N LEU A 327 6.44 7.93 9.18
CA LEU A 327 5.81 9.19 9.58
C LEU A 327 6.42 10.40 8.85
N ILE A 328 7.75 10.48 8.79
CA ILE A 328 8.45 11.56 8.07
C ILE A 328 8.22 11.46 6.56
N GLY A 329 8.16 10.25 6.00
CA GLY A 329 7.81 10.02 4.60
C GLY A 329 6.42 10.57 4.26
N GLY A 330 5.44 10.39 5.14
CA GLY A 330 4.12 11.01 5.00
C GLY A 330 4.17 12.54 5.08
N GLN A 331 4.98 13.11 5.97
CA GLN A 331 5.20 14.57 6.03
C GLN A 331 5.81 15.11 4.72
N LEU A 332 6.80 14.41 4.15
CA LEU A 332 7.39 14.76 2.85
C LEU A 332 6.38 14.66 1.70
N ALA A 333 5.60 13.58 1.64
CA ALA A 333 4.56 13.42 0.62
C ALA A 333 3.54 14.57 0.67
N ARG A 334 3.11 14.97 1.88
CA ARG A 334 2.22 16.13 2.07
C ARG A 334 2.87 17.45 1.69
N ARG A 335 4.17 17.65 1.96
CA ARG A 335 4.93 18.82 1.47
C ARG A 335 4.80 18.96 -0.05
N TYR A 336 4.87 17.86 -0.79
CA TYR A 336 4.74 17.87 -2.25
C TYR A 336 3.30 17.84 -2.76
N GLY A 337 2.30 17.75 -1.87
CA GLY A 337 0.91 17.57 -2.24
C GLY A 337 0.63 16.23 -2.93
N LEU A 338 1.45 15.21 -2.68
CA LEU A 338 1.38 13.90 -3.37
C LEU A 338 0.68 12.84 -2.52
N PRO A 339 -0.01 11.87 -3.16
CA PRO A 339 -0.44 10.67 -2.47
C PRO A 339 0.74 9.87 -1.92
N TYR A 340 0.57 9.25 -0.74
CA TYR A 340 1.63 8.53 -0.04
C TYR A 340 1.43 7.01 -0.02
N ARG A 341 2.50 6.25 -0.26
CA ARG A 341 2.55 4.79 -0.08
C ARG A 341 3.56 4.40 1.00
N ALA A 342 3.13 3.53 1.89
CA ALA A 342 3.92 2.88 2.94
C ALA A 342 3.55 1.38 3.02
N SER A 343 4.01 0.65 4.04
CA SER A 343 3.81 -0.81 4.10
C SER A 343 3.65 -1.38 5.52
N ASN A 344 2.85 -2.44 5.61
CA ASN A 344 2.83 -3.33 6.77
C ASN A 344 3.88 -4.43 6.58
N VAL A 345 4.91 -4.48 7.42
CA VAL A 345 6.04 -5.41 7.25
C VAL A 345 6.52 -5.97 8.59
N ASN A 346 7.06 -7.18 8.56
CA ASN A 346 7.70 -7.86 9.69
C ASN A 346 8.81 -8.79 9.19
N ALA A 347 9.69 -9.18 10.09
CA ALA A 347 10.84 -10.05 9.86
C ALA A 347 10.60 -11.48 10.33
N SER A 348 9.50 -11.76 11.04
CA SER A 348 9.21 -13.10 11.58
C SER A 348 9.08 -14.15 10.47
N ASN A 349 9.56 -15.36 10.75
CA ASN A 349 9.49 -16.48 9.82
C ASN A 349 8.20 -17.31 9.96
N THR A 350 7.34 -16.96 10.91
CA THR A 350 6.08 -17.66 11.16
C THR A 350 5.04 -16.69 11.72
N VAL A 351 3.78 -17.13 11.83
CA VAL A 351 2.71 -16.33 12.44
C VAL A 351 2.78 -16.47 13.96
N ASP A 352 3.68 -15.73 14.58
CA ASP A 352 3.89 -15.69 16.02
C ASP A 352 3.72 -14.28 16.60
N THR A 353 4.06 -14.14 17.89
CA THR A 353 4.04 -12.86 18.59
C THR A 353 4.89 -11.81 17.89
N GLN A 354 6.05 -12.17 17.32
CA GLN A 354 6.90 -11.26 16.55
C GLN A 354 6.19 -10.74 15.30
N ALA A 355 5.59 -11.63 14.51
CA ALA A 355 4.80 -11.22 13.34
C ALA A 355 3.67 -10.25 13.75
N GLY A 356 3.02 -10.49 14.88
CA GLY A 356 1.96 -9.64 15.42
C GLY A 356 2.44 -8.25 15.80
N TYR A 357 3.43 -8.13 16.71
CA TYR A 357 3.86 -6.82 17.20
C TYR A 357 4.60 -6.00 16.15
N GLU A 358 5.38 -6.62 15.25
CA GLU A 358 6.09 -5.90 14.19
C GLU A 358 5.13 -5.38 13.12
N SER A 359 4.09 -6.15 12.79
CA SER A 359 3.03 -5.70 11.88
C SER A 359 2.26 -4.52 12.50
N MET A 360 1.93 -4.60 13.79
CA MET A 360 1.28 -3.49 14.49
C MET A 360 2.17 -2.24 14.57
N MET A 361 3.47 -2.41 14.84
CA MET A 361 4.47 -1.32 14.85
C MET A 361 4.65 -0.69 13.46
N SER A 362 4.35 -1.42 12.38
CA SER A 362 4.34 -0.90 11.01
C SER A 362 3.01 -0.24 10.62
N LEU A 363 1.87 -0.80 11.07
CA LEU A 363 0.53 -0.30 10.73
C LEU A 363 0.21 1.05 11.37
N TRP A 364 0.47 1.22 12.67
CA TRP A 364 0.19 2.50 13.34
C TRP A 364 0.84 3.72 12.68
N PRO A 365 2.16 3.75 12.43
CA PRO A 365 2.78 4.88 11.74
C PRO A 365 2.29 5.00 10.30
N THR A 366 1.99 3.89 9.62
CA THR A 366 1.41 3.90 8.27
C THR A 366 0.06 4.64 8.25
N ILE A 367 -0.87 4.30 9.14
CA ILE A 367 -2.18 4.97 9.22
C ILE A 367 -2.02 6.44 9.63
N GLN A 368 -1.22 6.70 10.66
CA GLN A 368 -1.02 8.05 11.22
C GLN A 368 -0.26 9.00 10.30
N SER A 369 0.54 8.46 9.36
CA SER A 369 1.23 9.24 8.33
C SER A 369 0.33 9.75 7.21
N HIS A 370 -0.98 9.42 7.24
CA HIS A 370 -1.93 9.64 6.14
C HIS A 370 -1.53 8.88 4.87
N CYS A 371 -1.06 7.63 5.04
CA CYS A 371 -0.78 6.77 3.90
C CYS A 371 -2.05 6.50 3.09
N ASN A 372 -1.98 6.76 1.78
CA ASN A 372 -3.08 6.54 0.85
C ASN A 372 -3.09 5.14 0.26
N PHE A 373 -1.91 4.54 0.10
CA PHE A 373 -1.74 3.18 -0.38
C PHE A 373 -0.87 2.37 0.58
N VAL A 374 -1.50 1.56 1.43
CA VAL A 374 -0.79 0.59 2.26
C VAL A 374 -0.51 -0.64 1.42
N LYS A 375 0.71 -0.70 0.91
CA LYS A 375 1.20 -1.89 0.20
C LYS A 375 1.55 -2.97 1.22
N HIS A 376 1.47 -4.23 0.81
CA HIS A 376 1.78 -5.37 1.68
C HIS A 376 0.94 -5.40 2.96
N ALA A 377 -0.27 -4.84 2.93
CA ALA A 377 -1.13 -4.71 4.10
C ALA A 377 -1.45 -6.08 4.73
N ALA A 378 -1.59 -7.13 3.90
CA ALA A 378 -1.89 -8.48 4.37
C ALA A 378 -1.01 -9.58 3.75
N GLY A 379 -0.46 -10.45 4.60
CA GLY A 379 0.19 -11.71 4.22
C GLY A 379 1.72 -11.72 4.24
N TRP A 380 2.37 -10.60 4.58
CA TRP A 380 3.83 -10.48 4.59
C TRP A 380 4.47 -11.26 5.75
N LEU A 381 5.46 -12.12 5.45
CA LEU A 381 6.37 -12.77 6.39
C LEU A 381 7.80 -12.83 5.83
N GLU A 382 8.76 -13.25 6.68
CA GLU A 382 10.16 -13.50 6.33
C GLU A 382 10.82 -12.30 5.64
N GLY A 383 10.50 -11.09 6.08
CA GLY A 383 11.04 -9.89 5.45
C GLY A 383 10.68 -9.75 3.96
N GLY A 384 9.54 -10.30 3.55
CA GLY A 384 9.02 -10.23 2.18
C GLY A 384 9.36 -11.47 1.34
N LEU A 385 9.96 -12.50 1.94
CA LEU A 385 10.29 -13.74 1.25
C LEU A 385 9.13 -14.74 1.18
N CYS A 386 8.09 -14.55 1.99
CA CYS A 386 6.96 -15.46 2.10
C CYS A 386 5.60 -14.74 2.16
N ALA A 387 4.63 -15.20 1.37
CA ALA A 387 3.22 -14.91 1.56
C ALA A 387 2.55 -16.05 2.35
N SER A 388 2.14 -15.78 3.60
CA SER A 388 1.46 -16.80 4.41
C SER A 388 -0.06 -16.65 4.35
N PHE A 389 -0.76 -17.77 4.16
CA PHE A 389 -2.22 -17.82 4.16
C PHE A 389 -2.80 -17.46 5.53
N GLU A 390 -2.24 -17.98 6.62
CA GLU A 390 -2.65 -17.65 7.99
C GLU A 390 -2.34 -16.19 8.32
N LYS A 391 -1.19 -15.68 7.86
CA LYS A 391 -0.83 -14.28 8.06
C LYS A 391 -1.79 -13.33 7.34
N VAL A 392 -2.33 -13.72 6.19
CA VAL A 392 -3.41 -12.96 5.53
C VAL A 392 -4.61 -12.82 6.46
N ILE A 393 -5.03 -13.89 7.14
CA ILE A 393 -6.19 -13.84 8.05
C ILE A 393 -5.90 -12.96 9.27
N VAL A 394 -4.72 -13.12 9.88
CA VAL A 394 -4.29 -12.26 11.00
C VAL A 394 -4.24 -10.80 10.58
N ASP A 395 -3.66 -10.49 9.42
CA ASP A 395 -3.60 -9.12 8.93
C ASP A 395 -4.99 -8.57 8.57
N VAL A 396 -5.91 -9.38 8.04
CA VAL A 396 -7.29 -8.96 7.82
C VAL A 396 -7.92 -8.47 9.13
N GLU A 397 -7.73 -9.19 10.23
CA GLU A 397 -8.19 -8.77 11.55
C GLU A 397 -7.57 -7.43 11.95
N LEU A 398 -6.25 -7.29 11.85
CA LEU A 398 -5.56 -6.03 12.16
C LEU A 398 -6.05 -4.86 11.31
N LEU A 399 -6.26 -5.08 10.02
CA LEU A 399 -6.72 -4.05 9.08
C LEU A 399 -8.18 -3.66 9.35
N GLN A 400 -9.04 -4.60 9.74
CA GLN A 400 -10.41 -4.28 10.15
C GLN A 400 -10.45 -3.48 11.45
N MET A 401 -9.59 -3.81 12.42
CA MET A 401 -9.43 -3.01 13.63
C MET A 401 -9.00 -1.58 13.29
N MET A 402 -8.03 -1.42 12.38
CA MET A 402 -7.61 -0.10 11.89
C MET A 402 -8.73 0.62 11.17
N SER A 403 -9.48 -0.08 10.31
CA SER A 403 -10.61 0.52 9.60
C SER A 403 -11.76 0.93 10.53
N ALA A 404 -12.03 0.17 11.60
CA ALA A 404 -13.01 0.51 12.62
C ALA A 404 -12.54 1.71 13.45
N PHE A 405 -11.25 1.74 13.81
CA PHE A 405 -10.67 2.86 14.55
C PHE A 405 -10.81 4.19 13.79
N LEU A 406 -10.77 4.16 12.46
CA LEU A 406 -10.99 5.34 11.61
C LEU A 406 -12.45 5.78 11.50
N ASP A 407 -13.41 4.93 11.90
CA ASP A 407 -14.80 5.35 12.10
C ASP A 407 -14.85 6.15 13.41
N GLY A 408 -14.73 7.47 13.31
CA GLY A 408 -14.71 8.35 14.47
C GLY A 408 -15.92 8.13 15.40
N PRO A 409 -15.76 8.34 16.71
CA PRO A 409 -16.85 8.14 17.67
C PRO A 409 -18.00 9.12 17.41
N SER A 410 -19.22 8.65 17.68
CA SER A 410 -20.41 9.51 17.70
C SER A 410 -20.66 10.01 19.13
N PHE A 411 -20.96 11.29 19.27
CA PHE A 411 -21.28 11.95 20.55
C PHE A 411 -22.73 12.47 20.57
N SER A 412 -23.62 11.79 19.85
CA SER A 412 -25.05 12.10 19.91
C SER A 412 -25.62 11.84 21.32
N ALA A 413 -26.79 12.39 21.62
CA ALA A 413 -27.46 12.16 22.90
C ALA A 413 -27.65 10.66 23.20
N ASP A 414 -28.02 9.88 22.17
CA ASP A 414 -28.20 8.43 22.25
C ASP A 414 -26.90 7.68 22.59
N GLU A 415 -25.75 8.18 22.09
CA GLU A 415 -24.43 7.60 22.39
C GLU A 415 -23.91 8.00 23.77
N MET A 416 -24.22 9.22 24.23
CA MET A 416 -23.90 9.65 25.59
C MET A 416 -24.72 8.88 26.65
N ALA A 417 -25.85 8.29 26.26
CA ALA A 417 -26.60 7.30 27.03
C ALA A 417 -27.01 7.76 28.44
N PHE A 418 -27.31 9.06 28.62
CA PHE A 418 -27.65 9.64 29.92
C PHE A 418 -28.80 8.90 30.62
N ASP A 419 -29.88 8.62 29.89
CA ASP A 419 -31.05 7.92 30.46
C ASP A 419 -30.71 6.51 30.91
N ALA A 420 -29.90 5.78 30.14
CA ALA A 420 -29.43 4.45 30.54
C ALA A 420 -28.58 4.51 31.82
N ILE A 421 -27.73 5.55 31.97
CA ILE A 421 -26.92 5.75 33.17
C ILE A 421 -27.82 6.06 34.38
N ALA A 422 -28.82 6.92 34.20
CA ALA A 422 -29.78 7.27 35.24
C ALA A 422 -30.62 6.06 35.68
N ASP A 423 -31.07 5.23 34.73
CA ASP A 423 -31.88 4.04 34.98
C ASP A 423 -31.14 2.97 35.79
N VAL A 424 -29.83 2.79 35.54
CA VAL A 424 -29.02 1.77 36.23
C VAL A 424 -28.62 2.21 37.64
N GLY A 425 -28.22 3.48 37.79
CA GLY A 425 -27.78 4.04 39.07
C GLY A 425 -26.47 3.46 39.63
N PRO A 426 -26.01 3.96 40.80
CA PRO A 426 -24.74 3.55 41.39
C PRO A 426 -24.69 2.05 41.76
N GLY A 427 -23.67 1.34 41.28
CA GLY A 427 -23.43 -0.08 41.60
C GLY A 427 -24.21 -1.10 40.77
N GLY A 428 -25.03 -0.64 39.81
CA GLY A 428 -25.75 -1.52 38.87
C GLY A 428 -24.93 -1.95 37.65
N HIS A 429 -25.58 -2.60 36.69
CA HIS A 429 -24.99 -3.03 35.41
C HIS A 429 -25.91 -2.77 34.22
N PHE A 430 -25.35 -2.62 33.01
CA PHE A 430 -26.11 -2.21 31.82
C PHE A 430 -26.68 -3.34 30.96
N PHE A 431 -26.32 -4.62 31.22
CA PHE A 431 -26.67 -5.76 30.36
C PHE A 431 -28.16 -5.92 30.03
N GLY A 432 -29.05 -5.54 30.95
CA GLY A 432 -30.51 -5.65 30.78
C GLY A 432 -31.21 -4.37 30.35
N THR A 433 -30.48 -3.28 30.13
CA THR A 433 -31.06 -1.99 29.73
C THR A 433 -31.56 -2.06 28.29
N GLN A 434 -32.65 -1.36 27.99
CA GLN A 434 -33.15 -1.28 26.61
C GLN A 434 -32.07 -0.71 25.67
N HIS A 435 -31.30 0.29 26.13
CA HIS A 435 -30.17 0.86 25.39
C HIS A 435 -29.16 -0.20 24.92
N THR A 436 -28.78 -1.14 25.81
CA THR A 436 -27.88 -2.24 25.48
C THR A 436 -28.56 -3.29 24.60
N LEU A 437 -29.82 -3.66 24.88
CA LEU A 437 -30.56 -4.65 24.09
C LEU A 437 -30.76 -4.21 22.64
N ASP A 438 -31.03 -2.93 22.41
CA ASP A 438 -31.20 -2.34 21.07
C ASP A 438 -29.90 -2.35 20.25
N ARG A 439 -28.74 -2.42 20.91
CA ARG A 439 -27.40 -2.30 20.30
C ARG A 439 -26.56 -3.56 20.41
N TYR A 440 -27.03 -4.60 21.09
CA TYR A 440 -26.22 -5.75 21.47
C TYR A 440 -25.43 -6.39 20.30
N GLU A 441 -26.01 -6.41 19.11
CA GLU A 441 -25.39 -6.99 17.91
C GLU A 441 -24.40 -6.06 17.20
N THR A 442 -24.43 -4.75 17.47
CA THR A 442 -23.70 -3.72 16.69
C THR A 442 -22.89 -2.73 17.54
N ALA A 443 -22.98 -2.81 18.87
CA ALA A 443 -22.35 -1.86 19.79
C ALA A 443 -20.82 -1.85 19.69
N PHE A 444 -20.23 -3.01 19.38
CA PHE A 444 -18.79 -3.19 19.36
C PHE A 444 -18.32 -3.86 18.08
N TYR A 445 -17.06 -3.61 17.76
CA TYR A 445 -16.37 -4.29 16.67
C TYR A 445 -16.40 -5.83 16.88
N PRO A 446 -16.91 -6.60 15.91
CA PRO A 446 -16.87 -8.06 15.97
C PRO A 446 -15.58 -8.60 15.32
N PRO A 447 -14.69 -9.26 16.07
CA PRO A 447 -13.49 -9.88 15.51
C PRO A 447 -13.82 -10.99 14.50
N VAL A 448 -12.96 -11.16 13.50
CA VAL A 448 -12.96 -12.31 12.57
C VAL A 448 -12.31 -13.55 13.19
N LEU A 449 -11.36 -13.34 14.11
CA LEU A 449 -10.56 -14.37 14.78
C LEU A 449 -11.04 -14.69 16.21
#